data_AF-A0A926K245-F1
#
_entry.id   AF-A0A926K245-F1
#
_cell.length_a   1.000
_cell.length_b   1.000
_cell.length_c   1.000
_cell.angle_alpha   90.00
_cell.angle_beta   90.00
_cell.angle_gamma   90.00
#
_symmetry.space_group_name_H-M   'P 1'
#
loop_
_entity.id
_entity.type
_entity.pdbx_description
1 polymer ?
#
loop_
_entity_poly.entity_id
_entity_poly.type
_entity_poly.pdbx_seq_one_letter_code
_entity_poly.pdbx_strand_id
1 'polypeptide(L)'
;MAGDSGEGNARLLATVQTLRSAVSDATLPLDLPSARAARLTRGRLLDQLDDYVIPRLTSLDAPLLAVVGGSTGAGKSTLVNSIVGREVTLPGVLRPTTRSPVLVHHPSDKAWFSGQRILPGLARITGRHSSSDGPGAVRLVSTDQVAAGLALLDAPDIDSVVEANRDLATQLLAAADLWIFVTTAARYADAVPWELLREASERGTAVAVVLDRVPPVALDEIRTHLATMLREQGLDQAPIFTVAESELSDGLLPDDQTERLRGWLAALAGDAQARADVVRQTLQGALVSLEARSRSLVAATEDQTAAGRALVDVARAAYDDAARRVHEGVVDGTLLRGEVLARWQEFVGTGEFFRQVESTVSRVRDRFTSFLKGEPARADHLGEALQSGVESLVVNEAELAAGAIARAWRTLPGGDQLLAAHPDLVRSGDDITSRIQRLVRDWQGDILQMVRDEGRDRRTTARIMAYGVNGLGVVLMLVTFASTAGITGAEVGIAGGTAVVGQKLLEAVFGDQAVRELARKAREQLVVRVDELYAAELARYEGAVTTLKVDTDQTEQLTAAAAAVRAAR
;
A
#
# COMPACT_ATOMS: atom_id res chain seq x y z
N MET A 1 46.33 -1.41 7.64
CA MET A 1 45.34 -2.12 6.80
C MET A 1 44.20 -2.76 7.57
N ALA A 2 44.33 -3.11 8.87
CA ALA A 2 43.20 -3.63 9.67
C ALA A 2 42.13 -2.59 10.08
N GLY A 3 42.49 -1.29 10.13
CA GLY A 3 41.54 -0.21 10.46
C GLY A 3 40.52 0.08 9.35
N ASP A 4 40.94 -0.03 8.09
CA ASP A 4 40.12 0.28 6.91
C ASP A 4 39.03 -0.79 6.67
N SER A 5 39.34 -2.06 6.94
CA SER A 5 38.37 -3.16 6.89
C SER A 5 37.31 -3.11 7.99
N GLY A 6 37.67 -2.62 9.18
CA GLY A 6 36.74 -2.48 10.30
C GLY A 6 35.72 -1.37 10.08
N GLU A 7 36.17 -0.22 9.57
CA GLU A 7 35.30 0.91 9.21
C GLU A 7 34.39 0.57 8.02
N GLY A 8 34.89 -0.14 7.01
CA GLY A 8 34.09 -0.63 5.88
C GLY A 8 32.95 -1.55 6.33
N ASN A 9 33.24 -2.50 7.22
CA ASN A 9 32.23 -3.42 7.75
C ASN A 9 31.18 -2.72 8.62
N ALA A 10 31.61 -1.78 9.48
CA ALA A 10 30.69 -1.00 10.30
C ALA A 10 29.74 -0.14 9.44
N ARG A 11 30.27 0.46 8.36
CA ARG A 11 29.48 1.20 7.38
C ARG A 11 28.50 0.29 6.65
N LEU A 12 28.94 -0.87 6.18
CA LEU A 12 28.07 -1.84 5.51
C LEU A 12 26.94 -2.31 6.44
N LEU A 13 27.26 -2.67 7.68
CA LEU A 13 26.27 -3.04 8.70
C LEU A 13 25.21 -1.94 8.90
N ALA A 14 25.64 -0.68 9.05
CA ALA A 14 24.72 0.44 9.20
C ALA A 14 23.81 0.60 7.97
N THR A 15 24.34 0.50 6.75
CA THR A 15 23.51 0.59 5.53
C THR A 15 22.52 -0.57 5.39
N VAL A 16 22.93 -1.78 5.76
CA VAL A 16 22.05 -2.96 5.77
C VAL A 16 20.94 -2.82 6.80
N GLN A 17 21.23 -2.26 7.99
CA GLN A 17 20.22 -1.97 9.00
C GLN A 17 19.20 -0.92 8.50
N THR A 18 19.66 0.12 7.81
CA THR A 18 18.77 1.10 7.17
C THR A 18 17.88 0.44 6.10
N LEU A 19 18.44 -0.43 5.25
CA LEU A 19 17.66 -1.19 4.28
C LEU A 19 16.61 -2.07 4.96
N ARG A 20 16.98 -2.75 6.05
CA ARG A 20 16.06 -3.59 6.82
C ARG A 20 14.89 -2.78 7.38
N SER A 21 15.14 -1.58 7.92
CA SER A 21 14.06 -0.69 8.36
C SER A 21 13.17 -0.26 7.20
N ALA A 22 13.74 0.18 6.08
CA ALA A 22 12.95 0.59 4.91
C ALA A 22 12.09 -0.56 4.34
N VAL A 23 12.62 -1.79 4.29
CA VAL A 23 11.85 -2.98 3.88
C VAL A 23 10.74 -3.29 4.88
N SER A 24 11.00 -3.13 6.18
CA SER A 24 9.99 -3.32 7.24
C SER A 24 8.86 -2.29 7.13
N ASP A 25 9.18 -1.05 6.81
CA ASP A 25 8.19 0.04 6.76
C ASP A 25 7.41 0.07 5.44
N ALA A 26 7.95 -0.55 4.38
CA ALA A 26 7.26 -0.68 3.09
C ALA A 26 5.94 -1.44 3.24
N THR A 27 4.83 -0.80 2.85
CA THR A 27 3.48 -1.37 2.90
C THR A 27 2.89 -1.51 1.50
N LEU A 28 2.13 -2.58 1.29
CA LEU A 28 1.53 -2.91 -0.01
C LEU A 28 0.03 -3.19 0.19
N PRO A 29 -0.78 -2.18 0.57
CA PRO A 29 -2.17 -2.36 1.00
C PRO A 29 -3.15 -2.65 -0.15
N LEU A 30 -2.91 -2.12 -1.35
CA LEU A 30 -3.76 -2.35 -2.52
C LEU A 30 -3.48 -3.73 -3.11
N ASP A 31 -4.54 -4.47 -3.42
CA ASP A 31 -4.48 -5.78 -4.07
C ASP A 31 -4.24 -5.66 -5.58
N LEU A 32 -3.05 -5.14 -5.92
CA LEU A 32 -2.55 -5.06 -7.29
C LEU A 32 -2.02 -6.42 -7.76
N PRO A 33 -1.92 -6.68 -9.08
CA PRO A 33 -1.34 -7.92 -9.60
C PRO A 33 0.05 -8.24 -9.03
N SER A 34 0.88 -7.21 -8.79
CA SER A 34 2.22 -7.33 -8.21
C SER A 34 2.22 -7.51 -6.67
N ALA A 35 1.13 -7.19 -5.98
CA ALA A 35 1.10 -7.06 -4.51
C ALA A 35 1.40 -8.38 -3.79
N ARG A 36 0.79 -9.50 -4.21
CA ARG A 36 1.02 -10.81 -3.57
C ARG A 36 2.48 -11.23 -3.66
N ALA A 37 3.07 -11.14 -4.85
CA ALA A 37 4.46 -11.49 -5.08
C ALA A 37 5.39 -10.56 -4.28
N ALA A 38 5.12 -9.25 -4.27
CA ALA A 38 5.89 -8.27 -3.54
C ALA A 38 5.84 -8.46 -2.01
N ARG A 39 4.67 -8.81 -1.44
CA ARG A 39 4.53 -9.15 -0.01
C ARG A 39 5.40 -10.36 0.37
N LEU A 40 5.45 -11.39 -0.48
CA LEU A 40 6.34 -12.55 -0.28
C LEU A 40 7.83 -12.16 -0.41
N THR A 41 8.18 -11.35 -1.42
CA THR A 41 9.55 -10.84 -1.59
C THR A 41 10.01 -10.01 -0.39
N ARG A 42 9.13 -9.15 0.14
CA ARG A 42 9.38 -8.37 1.36
C ARG A 42 9.66 -9.27 2.56
N GLY A 43 8.85 -10.30 2.79
CA GLY A 43 9.08 -11.29 3.85
C GLY A 43 10.45 -11.95 3.72
N ARG A 44 10.75 -12.50 2.52
CA ARG A 44 12.04 -13.15 2.25
C ARG A 44 13.26 -12.23 2.38
N LEU A 45 13.11 -10.93 2.08
CA LEU A 45 14.14 -9.92 2.30
C LEU A 45 14.41 -9.75 3.79
N LEU A 46 13.35 -9.59 4.60
CA LEU A 46 13.48 -9.47 6.05
C LEU A 46 14.12 -10.71 6.65
N ASP A 47 13.68 -11.90 6.26
CA ASP A 47 14.26 -13.16 6.75
C ASP A 47 15.77 -13.23 6.44
N GLN A 48 16.18 -12.89 5.21
CA GLN A 48 17.59 -12.92 4.82
C GLN A 48 18.44 -11.87 5.57
N LEU A 49 17.87 -10.68 5.81
CA LEU A 49 18.53 -9.61 6.55
C LEU A 49 18.69 -9.98 8.03
N ASP A 50 17.62 -10.46 8.65
CA ASP A 50 17.54 -10.72 10.10
C ASP A 50 18.21 -12.05 10.50
N ASP A 51 18.10 -13.11 9.69
CA ASP A 51 18.63 -14.43 10.04
C ASP A 51 20.09 -14.66 9.62
N TYR A 52 20.60 -13.88 8.65
CA TYR A 52 21.95 -14.09 8.11
C TYR A 52 22.80 -12.82 8.01
N VAL A 53 22.39 -11.85 7.18
CA VAL A 53 23.28 -10.74 6.78
C VAL A 53 23.67 -9.88 7.99
N ILE A 54 22.70 -9.44 8.80
CA ILE A 54 22.97 -8.61 9.99
C ILE A 54 23.73 -9.41 11.06
N PRO A 55 23.31 -10.63 11.46
CA PRO A 55 24.08 -11.48 12.36
C PRO A 55 25.54 -11.65 11.94
N ARG A 56 25.78 -11.96 10.67
CA ARG A 56 27.13 -12.25 10.17
C ARG A 56 28.00 -11.00 10.09
N LEU A 57 27.46 -9.87 9.63
CA LEU A 57 28.19 -8.59 9.63
C LEU A 57 28.52 -8.09 11.04
N THR A 58 27.69 -8.42 12.03
CA THR A 58 27.94 -8.09 13.44
C THR A 58 29.08 -8.94 14.03
N SER A 59 29.35 -10.11 13.47
CA SER A 59 30.29 -11.10 14.04
C SER A 59 30.92 -11.95 12.94
N LEU A 60 31.78 -11.35 12.12
CA LEU A 60 32.47 -12.04 11.03
C LEU A 60 33.41 -13.15 11.53
N ASP A 61 33.96 -12.99 12.73
CA ASP A 61 34.87 -13.97 13.36
C ASP A 61 34.13 -15.16 14.01
N ALA A 62 32.80 -15.18 13.94
CA ALA A 62 32.02 -16.30 14.47
C ALA A 62 32.39 -17.61 13.75
N PRO A 63 32.28 -18.77 14.44
CA PRO A 63 32.47 -20.07 13.83
C PRO A 63 31.59 -20.26 12.59
N LEU A 64 32.07 -21.08 11.67
CA LEU A 64 31.31 -21.47 10.48
C LEU A 64 30.14 -22.34 10.88
N LEU A 65 28.93 -21.95 10.48
CA LEU A 65 27.72 -22.72 10.71
C LEU A 65 27.44 -23.60 9.49
N ALA A 66 27.78 -24.88 9.62
CA ALA A 66 27.49 -25.91 8.63
C ALA A 66 26.18 -26.63 8.99
N VAL A 67 25.14 -26.40 8.20
CA VAL A 67 23.83 -27.00 8.41
C VAL A 67 23.68 -28.24 7.53
N VAL A 68 23.39 -29.38 8.14
CA VAL A 68 23.11 -30.66 7.48
C VAL A 68 21.62 -30.79 7.25
N GLY A 69 21.20 -30.71 5.99
CA GLY A 69 19.80 -30.74 5.59
C GLY A 69 19.57 -31.60 4.35
N GLY A 70 18.31 -31.96 4.07
CA GLY A 70 18.01 -32.98 3.06
C GLY A 70 16.74 -33.76 3.35
N SER A 71 16.36 -34.63 2.42
CA SER A 71 15.09 -35.36 2.44
C SER A 71 14.92 -36.28 3.65
N THR A 72 13.66 -36.65 3.91
CA THR A 72 13.27 -37.56 4.98
C THR A 72 13.93 -38.91 4.78
N GLY A 73 14.65 -39.37 5.80
CA GLY A 73 15.35 -40.65 5.79
C GLY A 73 16.61 -40.69 4.93
N ALA A 74 17.15 -39.54 4.50
CA ALA A 74 18.40 -39.45 3.76
C ALA A 74 19.67 -39.72 4.59
N GLY A 75 19.54 -40.00 5.89
CA GLY A 75 20.69 -40.35 6.74
C GLY A 75 21.37 -39.17 7.45
N LYS A 76 20.77 -37.96 7.47
CA LYS A 76 21.36 -36.75 8.09
C LYS A 76 21.91 -36.96 9.51
N SER A 77 21.06 -37.41 10.44
CA SER A 77 21.45 -37.59 11.84
C SER A 77 22.53 -38.68 12.00
N THR A 78 22.44 -39.76 11.22
CA THR A 78 23.49 -40.81 11.15
C THR A 78 24.81 -40.22 10.66
N LEU A 79 24.78 -39.43 9.60
CA LEU A 79 25.95 -38.74 9.06
C LEU A 79 26.57 -37.78 10.09
N VAL A 80 25.76 -36.94 10.75
CA VAL A 80 26.22 -36.02 11.80
C VAL A 80 26.89 -36.79 12.94
N ASN A 81 26.25 -37.84 13.46
CA ASN A 81 26.82 -38.67 14.51
C ASN A 81 28.17 -39.30 14.09
N SER A 82 28.26 -39.71 12.83
CA SER A 82 29.46 -40.37 12.28
C SER A 82 30.59 -39.39 12.03
N ILE A 83 30.31 -38.15 11.60
CA ILE A 83 31.30 -37.07 11.52
C ILE A 83 31.84 -36.72 12.90
N VAL A 84 30.96 -36.67 13.92
CA VAL A 84 31.33 -36.35 15.31
C VAL A 84 31.97 -37.56 16.02
N GLY A 85 31.83 -38.77 15.49
CA GLY A 85 32.34 -40.01 16.07
C GLY A 85 31.57 -40.52 17.29
N ARG A 86 30.38 -39.97 17.57
CA ARG A 86 29.49 -40.43 18.65
C ARG A 86 28.06 -39.96 18.41
N GLU A 87 27.10 -40.60 19.08
CA GLU A 87 25.70 -40.19 19.05
C GLU A 87 25.49 -38.85 19.77
N VAL A 88 25.15 -37.81 19.00
CA VAL A 88 24.83 -36.45 19.47
C VAL A 88 23.42 -36.02 19.09
N THR A 89 22.88 -36.60 18.01
CA THR A 89 21.50 -36.44 17.55
C THR A 89 20.86 -37.83 17.46
N LEU A 90 19.56 -37.95 17.72
CA LEU A 90 18.85 -39.24 17.68
C LEU A 90 18.49 -39.59 16.23
N PRO A 91 19.09 -40.65 15.63
CA PRO A 91 18.68 -41.11 14.32
C PRO A 91 17.28 -41.73 14.42
N GLY A 92 16.33 -41.19 13.67
CA GLY A 92 14.94 -41.58 13.79
C GLY A 92 14.53 -42.81 12.97
N VAL A 93 13.89 -43.78 13.63
CA VAL A 93 13.31 -44.98 12.98
C VAL A 93 11.86 -44.74 12.52
N LEU A 94 11.11 -43.86 13.19
CA LEU A 94 9.73 -43.48 12.84
C LEU A 94 9.71 -42.14 12.09
N ARG A 95 9.16 -42.11 10.88
CA ARG A 95 9.06 -40.87 10.09
C ARG A 95 7.90 -40.00 10.59
N PRO A 96 8.03 -38.67 10.73
CA PRO A 96 9.24 -37.82 10.69
C PRO A 96 9.78 -37.52 12.11
N THR A 97 11.10 -37.60 12.33
CA THR A 97 11.67 -37.84 13.68
C THR A 97 12.52 -36.71 14.27
N THR A 98 13.07 -35.78 13.49
CA THR A 98 13.86 -34.67 14.06
C THR A 98 12.92 -33.53 14.46
N ARG A 99 12.47 -33.53 15.73
CA ARG A 99 11.55 -32.52 16.27
C ARG A 99 12.24 -31.25 16.76
N SER A 100 13.54 -31.32 17.06
CA SER A 100 14.34 -30.17 17.49
C SER A 100 15.75 -30.25 16.88
N PRO A 101 16.21 -29.22 16.15
CA PRO A 101 17.53 -29.19 15.56
C PRO A 101 18.63 -29.27 16.62
N VAL A 102 19.72 -29.97 16.30
CA VAL A 102 20.86 -30.16 17.19
C VAL A 102 22.08 -29.43 16.64
N LEU A 103 22.56 -28.43 17.38
CA LEU A 103 23.78 -27.68 17.07
C LEU A 103 24.93 -28.22 17.92
N VAL A 104 25.89 -28.84 17.27
CA VAL A 104 27.12 -29.39 17.84
C VAL A 104 28.26 -28.42 17.62
N HIS A 105 28.97 -28.05 18.70
CA HIS A 105 30.06 -27.07 18.63
C HIS A 105 31.22 -27.42 19.58
N HIS A 106 32.40 -26.86 19.30
CA HIS A 106 33.55 -26.97 20.19
C HIS A 106 33.34 -26.19 21.50
N PRO A 107 33.84 -26.65 22.66
CA PRO A 107 33.70 -25.93 23.94
C PRO A 107 34.24 -24.49 23.94
N SER A 108 35.29 -24.20 23.16
CA SER A 108 35.83 -22.83 23.02
C SER A 108 34.83 -21.86 22.40
N ASP A 109 33.88 -22.38 21.61
CA ASP A 109 33.00 -21.58 20.76
C ASP A 109 31.63 -21.36 21.41
N LYS A 110 31.43 -21.88 22.63
CA LYS A 110 30.16 -21.82 23.36
C LYS A 110 29.58 -20.41 23.45
N ALA A 111 30.42 -19.40 23.61
CA ALA A 111 29.99 -18.01 23.76
C ALA A 111 29.17 -17.52 22.54
N TRP A 112 29.50 -18.00 21.33
CA TRP A 112 28.83 -17.61 20.08
C TRP A 112 27.39 -18.13 19.97
N PHE A 113 27.13 -19.34 20.49
CA PHE A 113 25.84 -20.02 20.35
C PHE A 113 24.92 -19.89 21.56
N SER A 114 25.47 -19.46 22.70
CA SER A 114 24.72 -19.29 23.95
C SER A 114 23.72 -18.11 23.94
N GLY A 115 23.93 -17.12 23.08
CA GLY A 115 23.06 -15.95 22.94
C GLY A 115 22.09 -16.04 21.76
N GLN A 116 21.39 -14.93 21.48
CA GLN A 116 20.47 -14.77 20.34
C GLN A 116 21.16 -14.26 19.07
N ARG A 117 22.50 -14.22 19.01
CA ARG A 117 23.21 -13.63 17.87
C ARG A 117 23.05 -14.43 16.58
N ILE A 118 23.14 -15.76 16.68
CA ILE A 118 22.98 -16.70 15.56
C ILE A 118 21.63 -17.39 15.77
N LEU A 119 20.73 -17.43 14.80
CA LEU A 119 19.38 -18.00 14.98
C LEU A 119 18.61 -17.35 16.15
N PRO A 120 18.32 -16.03 16.10
CA PRO A 120 17.70 -15.27 17.20
C PRO A 120 16.33 -15.78 17.63
N GLY A 121 15.56 -16.35 16.68
CA GLY A 121 14.19 -16.83 16.92
C GLY A 121 14.08 -18.18 17.63
N LEU A 122 15.20 -18.88 17.87
CA LEU A 122 15.20 -20.23 18.46
C LEU A 122 15.67 -20.21 19.92
N ALA A 123 14.86 -20.74 20.84
CA ALA A 123 15.27 -20.93 22.23
C ALA A 123 16.43 -21.92 22.34
N ARG A 124 17.30 -21.76 23.35
CA ARG A 124 18.44 -22.68 23.58
C ARG A 124 18.10 -23.73 24.63
N ILE A 125 18.26 -25.00 24.26
CA ILE A 125 18.09 -26.13 25.18
C ILE A 125 19.45 -26.79 25.42
N THR A 126 19.77 -27.02 26.69
CA THR A 126 20.97 -27.76 27.13
C THR A 126 20.56 -28.95 28.00
N GLY A 127 21.33 -30.05 27.99
CA GLY A 127 21.07 -31.24 28.82
C GLY A 127 20.78 -32.49 27.99
N ARG A 128 20.22 -33.54 28.62
CA ARG A 128 19.86 -34.80 27.92
C ARG A 128 18.67 -34.60 26.97
N HIS A 129 18.58 -35.45 25.95
CA HIS A 129 17.44 -35.47 25.03
C HIS A 129 16.15 -35.74 25.81
N SER A 130 15.15 -34.85 25.68
CA SER A 130 13.83 -35.02 26.26
C SER A 130 12.79 -35.09 25.15
N SER A 131 11.76 -35.91 25.32
CA SER A 131 10.62 -35.98 24.37
C SER A 131 9.73 -34.74 24.42
N SER A 132 10.01 -33.78 25.32
CA SER A 132 9.25 -32.54 25.56
C SER A 132 9.88 -31.29 24.95
N ASP A 133 10.95 -31.42 24.16
CA ASP A 133 11.51 -30.27 23.45
C ASP A 133 10.49 -29.76 22.43
N GLY A 134 9.98 -28.54 22.65
CA GLY A 134 8.96 -27.93 21.82
C GLY A 134 9.48 -27.44 20.46
N PRO A 135 8.58 -27.12 19.52
CA PRO A 135 8.93 -26.40 18.30
C PRO A 135 9.54 -25.03 18.65
N GLY A 136 10.51 -24.56 17.86
CA GLY A 136 11.14 -23.25 18.06
C GLY A 136 12.34 -23.24 19.03
N ALA A 137 13.00 -24.38 19.22
CA ALA A 137 14.21 -24.47 20.02
C ALA A 137 15.34 -25.21 19.28
N VAL A 138 16.59 -24.86 19.58
CA VAL A 138 17.79 -25.56 19.14
C VAL A 138 18.53 -26.12 20.35
N ARG A 139 18.91 -27.40 20.25
CA ARG A 139 19.67 -28.11 21.27
C ARG A 139 21.16 -27.87 21.07
N LEU A 140 21.84 -27.40 22.10
CA LEU A 140 23.29 -27.17 22.07
C LEU A 140 24.03 -28.38 22.65
N VAL A 141 24.93 -28.96 21.87
CA VAL A 141 25.81 -30.07 22.27
C VAL A 141 27.26 -29.61 22.15
N SER A 142 27.98 -29.60 23.27
CA SER A 142 29.40 -29.24 23.28
C SER A 142 30.29 -30.49 23.24
N THR A 143 31.27 -30.52 22.34
CA THR A 143 32.19 -31.65 22.16
C THR A 143 33.52 -31.22 21.58
N ASP A 144 34.62 -31.81 22.07
CA ASP A 144 35.97 -31.58 21.52
C ASP A 144 36.22 -32.32 20.19
N GLN A 145 35.33 -33.23 19.82
CA GLN A 145 35.36 -33.97 18.54
C GLN A 145 35.05 -33.11 17.31
N VAL A 146 34.42 -31.94 17.50
CA VAL A 146 34.22 -30.96 16.42
C VAL A 146 35.34 -29.93 16.52
N ALA A 147 36.02 -29.67 15.40
CA ALA A 147 37.10 -28.69 15.36
C ALA A 147 36.61 -27.29 15.76
N ALA A 148 37.44 -26.58 16.53
CA ALA A 148 37.18 -25.18 16.87
C ALA A 148 37.05 -24.32 15.61
N GLY A 149 36.10 -23.38 15.61
CA GLY A 149 35.76 -22.57 14.44
C GLY A 149 34.72 -23.20 13.51
N LEU A 150 34.17 -24.36 13.86
CA LEU A 150 33.07 -25.03 13.15
C LEU A 150 31.93 -25.41 14.11
N ALA A 151 30.69 -25.19 13.67
CA ALA A 151 29.50 -25.75 14.28
C ALA A 151 28.70 -26.55 13.24
N LEU A 152 28.29 -27.76 13.61
CA LEU A 152 27.45 -28.63 12.80
C LEU A 152 26.02 -28.58 13.33
N LEU A 153 25.06 -28.32 12.46
CA LEU A 153 23.65 -28.27 12.82
C LEU A 153 22.87 -29.34 12.07
N ASP A 154 22.27 -30.28 12.78
CA ASP A 154 21.35 -31.27 12.21
C ASP A 154 19.96 -30.64 12.06
N ALA A 155 19.53 -30.43 10.81
CA ALA A 155 18.25 -29.81 10.48
C ALA A 155 17.12 -30.85 10.32
N PRO A 156 15.85 -30.47 10.58
CA PRO A 156 14.71 -31.31 10.26
C PRO A 156 14.60 -31.58 8.75
N ASP A 157 13.80 -32.58 8.40
CA ASP A 157 13.55 -32.97 7.02
C ASP A 157 12.86 -31.84 6.23
N ILE A 158 13.37 -31.55 5.04
CA ILE A 158 12.83 -30.49 4.17
C ILE A 158 11.48 -30.86 3.53
N ASP A 159 11.23 -32.15 3.37
CA ASP A 159 10.01 -32.76 2.79
C ASP A 159 9.09 -33.30 3.91
N SER A 160 9.24 -32.80 5.14
CA SER A 160 8.41 -33.23 6.26
C SER A 160 6.93 -32.92 6.03
N VAL A 161 6.05 -33.85 6.41
CA VAL A 161 4.59 -33.61 6.41
C VAL A 161 4.15 -32.64 7.51
N VAL A 162 5.04 -32.33 8.46
CA VAL A 162 4.80 -31.36 9.53
C VAL A 162 5.26 -29.98 9.05
N GLU A 163 4.32 -29.04 8.92
CA GLU A 163 4.58 -27.67 8.44
C GLU A 163 5.67 -26.97 9.26
N ALA A 164 5.58 -27.00 10.59
CA ALA A 164 6.57 -26.40 11.47
C ALA A 164 8.01 -26.92 11.26
N ASN A 165 8.18 -28.17 10.81
CA ASN A 165 9.50 -28.72 10.50
C ASN A 165 10.05 -28.17 9.18
N ARG A 166 9.18 -27.98 8.18
CA ARG A 166 9.57 -27.38 6.90
C ARG A 166 9.98 -25.92 7.08
N ASP A 167 9.17 -25.15 7.82
CA ASP A 167 9.48 -23.75 8.13
C ASP A 167 10.83 -23.62 8.86
N LEU A 168 11.07 -24.50 9.83
CA LEU A 168 12.34 -24.56 10.56
C LEU A 168 13.51 -24.94 9.64
N ALA A 169 13.35 -25.91 8.74
CA ALA A 169 14.39 -26.26 7.79
C ALA A 169 14.74 -25.09 6.85
N THR A 170 13.73 -24.35 6.37
CA THR A 170 13.92 -23.15 5.56
C THR A 170 14.64 -22.04 6.34
N GLN A 171 14.27 -21.82 7.61
CA GLN A 171 14.95 -20.85 8.47
C GLN A 171 16.42 -21.22 8.70
N LEU A 172 16.71 -22.50 8.95
CA LEU A 172 18.08 -22.99 9.16
C LEU A 172 18.92 -22.90 7.89
N LEU A 173 18.33 -23.17 6.72
CA LEU A 173 18.98 -22.94 5.43
C LEU A 173 19.33 -21.46 5.25
N ALA A 174 18.42 -20.56 5.62
CA ALA A 174 18.64 -19.13 5.50
C ALA A 174 19.80 -18.61 6.37
N ALA A 175 20.04 -19.24 7.52
CA ALA A 175 21.09 -18.85 8.46
C ALA A 175 22.46 -19.53 8.21
N ALA A 176 22.54 -20.52 7.32
CA ALA A 176 23.74 -21.33 7.10
C ALA A 176 24.84 -20.56 6.35
N ASP A 177 26.10 -20.68 6.78
CA ASP A 177 27.24 -20.33 5.92
C ASP A 177 27.49 -21.42 4.88
N LEU A 178 27.28 -22.66 5.28
CA LEU A 178 27.45 -23.84 4.46
C LEU A 178 26.25 -24.76 4.64
N TRP A 179 25.60 -25.10 3.54
CA TRP A 179 24.56 -26.11 3.50
C TRP A 179 25.14 -27.44 3.00
N ILE A 180 25.13 -28.45 3.87
CA ILE A 180 25.49 -29.82 3.52
C ILE A 180 24.21 -30.55 3.17
N PHE A 181 23.93 -30.62 1.87
CA PHE A 181 22.75 -31.27 1.33
C PHE A 181 22.94 -32.79 1.25
N VAL A 182 22.19 -33.53 2.06
CA VAL A 182 22.22 -35.00 2.10
C VAL A 182 21.04 -35.56 1.30
N THR A 183 21.35 -36.37 0.30
CA THR A 183 20.37 -37.14 -0.47
C THR A 183 20.82 -38.57 -0.64
N THR A 184 19.99 -39.44 -1.20
CA THR A 184 20.32 -40.85 -1.43
C THR A 184 20.37 -41.18 -2.92
N ALA A 185 21.05 -42.27 -3.27
CA ALA A 185 21.05 -42.80 -4.64
C ALA A 185 19.64 -43.01 -5.24
N ALA A 186 18.61 -43.22 -4.41
CA ALA A 186 17.24 -43.40 -4.85
C ALA A 186 16.41 -42.10 -4.95
N ARG A 187 16.88 -41.00 -4.35
CA ARG A 187 16.12 -39.74 -4.18
C ARG A 187 16.84 -38.49 -4.66
N TYR A 188 18.06 -38.61 -5.20
CA TYR A 188 18.85 -37.46 -5.66
C TYR A 188 18.18 -36.67 -6.78
N ALA A 189 17.21 -37.25 -7.49
CA ALA A 189 16.45 -36.62 -8.56
C ALA A 189 15.03 -36.16 -8.15
N ASP A 190 14.68 -36.22 -6.85
CA ASP A 190 13.37 -35.79 -6.36
C ASP A 190 13.19 -34.27 -6.49
N ALA A 191 12.04 -33.80 -6.99
CA ALA A 191 11.82 -32.39 -7.31
C ALA A 191 11.86 -31.43 -6.09
N VAL A 192 11.26 -31.80 -4.96
CA VAL A 192 11.14 -30.92 -3.77
C VAL A 192 12.51 -30.49 -3.22
N PRO A 193 13.49 -31.39 -3.03
CA PRO A 193 14.84 -30.99 -2.64
C PRO A 193 15.55 -30.06 -3.63
N TRP A 194 15.28 -30.20 -4.93
CA TRP A 194 15.87 -29.34 -5.96
C TRP A 194 15.34 -27.91 -5.91
N GLU A 195 14.07 -27.71 -5.55
CA GLU A 195 13.52 -26.36 -5.35
C GLU A 195 14.27 -25.61 -4.24
N LEU A 196 14.60 -26.29 -3.14
CA LEU A 196 15.38 -25.73 -2.04
C LEU A 196 16.85 -25.49 -2.38
N LEU A 197 17.48 -26.38 -3.15
CA LEU A 197 18.85 -26.16 -3.66
C LEU A 197 18.91 -24.94 -4.58
N ARG A 198 17.89 -24.74 -5.42
CA ARG A 198 17.76 -23.53 -6.24
C ARG A 198 17.61 -22.29 -5.36
N GLU A 199 16.81 -22.34 -4.30
CA GLU A 199 16.69 -21.23 -3.35
C GLU A 199 18.01 -20.93 -2.62
N ALA A 200 18.78 -21.96 -2.25
CA ALA A 200 20.11 -21.82 -1.65
C ALA A 200 21.09 -21.14 -2.62
N SER A 201 21.09 -21.57 -3.89
CA SER A 201 21.88 -20.97 -4.99
C SER A 201 21.49 -19.50 -5.22
N GLU A 202 20.20 -19.19 -5.30
CA GLU A 202 19.69 -17.82 -5.47
C GLU A 202 20.03 -16.88 -4.30
N ARG A 203 20.20 -17.43 -3.09
CA ARG A 203 20.65 -16.70 -1.90
C ARG A 203 22.17 -16.63 -1.79
N GLY A 204 22.90 -17.38 -2.61
CA GLY A 204 24.35 -17.48 -2.59
C GLY A 204 24.92 -18.32 -1.44
N THR A 205 24.10 -19.15 -0.79
CA THR A 205 24.56 -20.09 0.25
C THR A 205 25.58 -21.07 -0.35
N ALA A 206 26.73 -21.24 0.31
CA ALA A 206 27.68 -22.25 -0.12
C ALA A 206 27.07 -23.65 0.09
N VAL A 207 27.16 -24.52 -0.91
CA VAL A 207 26.55 -25.85 -0.88
C VAL A 207 27.62 -26.93 -1.03
N ALA A 208 27.55 -27.96 -0.18
CA ALA A 208 28.22 -29.24 -0.35
C ALA A 208 27.16 -30.34 -0.44
N VAL A 209 27.39 -31.37 -1.24
CA VAL A 209 26.41 -32.44 -1.47
C VAL A 209 26.97 -33.76 -0.94
N VAL A 210 26.17 -34.47 -0.18
CA VAL A 210 26.43 -35.84 0.28
C VAL A 210 25.44 -36.77 -0.38
N LEU A 211 25.94 -37.64 -1.24
CA LEU A 211 25.18 -38.71 -1.86
C LEU A 211 25.35 -39.97 -1.00
N ASP A 212 24.35 -40.24 -0.17
CA ASP A 212 24.31 -41.34 0.79
C ASP A 212 23.78 -42.65 0.17
N ARG A 213 24.18 -43.78 0.74
CA ARG A 213 23.74 -45.14 0.39
C ARG A 213 23.84 -45.44 -1.11
N VAL A 214 25.02 -45.20 -1.67
CA VAL A 214 25.27 -45.47 -3.08
C VAL A 214 25.66 -46.93 -3.28
N PRO A 215 24.92 -47.70 -4.10
CA PRO A 215 25.36 -49.03 -4.51
C PRO A 215 26.70 -48.91 -5.26
N PRO A 216 27.75 -49.68 -4.92
CA PRO A 216 29.07 -49.53 -5.52
C PRO A 216 29.05 -49.62 -7.06
N VAL A 217 28.18 -50.46 -7.61
CA VAL A 217 28.01 -50.67 -9.06
C VAL A 217 27.43 -49.46 -9.80
N ALA A 218 26.70 -48.59 -9.11
CA ALA A 218 25.99 -47.44 -9.69
C ALA A 218 26.66 -46.10 -9.36
N LEU A 219 27.80 -46.11 -8.65
CA LEU A 219 28.41 -44.90 -8.09
C LEU A 219 28.80 -43.90 -9.16
N ASP A 220 29.54 -44.34 -10.20
CA ASP A 220 30.02 -43.44 -11.24
C ASP A 220 28.87 -42.86 -12.08
N GLU A 221 27.86 -43.68 -12.39
CA GLU A 221 26.67 -43.26 -13.15
C GLU A 221 25.87 -42.20 -12.39
N ILE A 222 25.48 -42.49 -11.15
CA ILE A 222 24.65 -41.60 -10.33
C ILE A 222 25.40 -40.32 -10.00
N ARG A 223 26.69 -40.40 -9.65
CA ARG A 223 27.51 -39.22 -9.35
C ARG A 223 27.67 -38.32 -10.57
N THR A 224 27.87 -38.89 -11.76
CA THR A 224 27.99 -38.12 -13.01
C THR A 224 26.68 -37.43 -13.37
N HIS A 225 25.56 -38.14 -13.22
CA HIS A 225 24.24 -37.56 -13.46
C HIS A 225 23.95 -36.43 -12.45
N LEU A 226 24.18 -36.64 -11.15
CA LEU A 226 24.01 -35.62 -10.11
C LEU A 226 24.90 -34.39 -10.38
N ALA A 227 26.16 -34.57 -10.77
CA ALA A 227 27.04 -33.45 -11.12
C ALA A 227 26.53 -32.65 -12.32
N THR A 228 25.84 -33.30 -13.26
CA THR A 228 25.21 -32.63 -14.41
C THR A 228 24.01 -31.80 -13.94
N MET A 229 23.14 -32.38 -13.12
CA MET A 229 21.99 -31.67 -12.54
C MET A 229 22.43 -30.46 -11.69
N LEU A 230 23.48 -30.59 -10.88
CA LEU A 230 24.02 -29.47 -10.08
C LEU A 230 24.53 -28.33 -10.98
N ARG A 231 25.22 -28.65 -12.07
CA ARG A 231 25.69 -27.66 -13.04
C ARG A 231 24.54 -26.90 -13.70
N GLU A 232 23.46 -27.60 -14.06
CA GLU A 232 22.25 -26.98 -14.63
C GLU A 232 21.57 -26.00 -13.66
N GLN A 233 21.77 -26.18 -12.35
CA GLN A 233 21.25 -25.31 -11.29
C GLN A 233 22.25 -24.26 -10.78
N GLY A 234 23.39 -24.09 -11.47
CA GLY A 234 24.42 -23.12 -11.10
C GLY A 234 25.25 -23.50 -9.86
N LEU A 235 25.28 -24.79 -9.49
CA LEU A 235 26.04 -25.35 -8.39
C LEU A 235 27.22 -26.22 -8.89
N ASP A 236 27.85 -25.83 -10.00
CA ASP A 236 28.93 -26.59 -10.64
C ASP A 236 30.20 -26.73 -9.78
N GLN A 237 30.38 -25.83 -8.82
CA GLN A 237 31.50 -25.82 -7.88
C GLN A 237 31.20 -26.55 -6.55
N ALA A 238 29.97 -27.06 -6.36
CA ALA A 238 29.60 -27.74 -5.12
C ALA A 238 30.34 -29.09 -4.99
N PRO A 239 31.11 -29.33 -3.92
CA PRO A 239 31.78 -30.62 -3.73
C PRO A 239 30.76 -31.73 -3.50
N ILE A 240 30.99 -32.89 -4.14
CA ILE A 240 30.16 -34.09 -3.98
C ILE A 240 30.95 -35.14 -3.20
N PHE A 241 30.43 -35.49 -2.03
CA PHE A 241 30.92 -36.59 -1.19
C PHE A 241 29.99 -37.80 -1.36
N THR A 242 30.55 -38.99 -1.53
CA THR A 242 29.79 -40.23 -1.72
C THR A 242 29.98 -41.15 -0.53
N VAL A 243 28.88 -41.65 0.02
CA VAL A 243 28.87 -42.68 1.07
C VAL A 243 28.27 -43.94 0.45
N ALA A 244 29.04 -45.03 0.45
CA ALA A 244 28.57 -46.31 -0.05
C ALA A 244 27.55 -46.92 0.90
N GLU A 245 26.62 -47.70 0.35
CA GLU A 245 25.72 -48.50 1.15
C GLU A 245 26.51 -49.52 1.99
N SER A 246 26.41 -49.40 3.32
CA SER A 246 27.22 -50.15 4.28
C SER A 246 26.43 -50.45 5.56
N GLU A 247 26.85 -51.47 6.30
CA GLU A 247 26.31 -51.75 7.63
C GLU A 247 26.86 -50.75 8.66
N LEU A 248 26.00 -50.33 9.59
CA LEU A 248 26.39 -49.42 10.66
C LEU A 248 27.05 -50.19 11.82
N SER A 249 28.10 -49.60 12.39
CA SER A 249 28.75 -50.08 13.62
C SER A 249 28.38 -49.15 14.77
N ASP A 250 27.72 -49.67 15.81
CA ASP A 250 27.19 -48.89 16.94
C ASP A 250 26.33 -47.69 16.51
N GLY A 251 25.59 -47.83 15.39
CA GLY A 251 24.74 -46.77 14.83
C GLY A 251 25.50 -45.72 14.00
N LEU A 252 26.79 -45.91 13.76
CA LEU A 252 27.66 -45.02 12.98
C LEU A 252 28.07 -45.64 11.65
N LEU A 253 28.33 -44.78 10.66
CA LEU A 253 28.95 -45.16 9.39
C LEU A 253 30.42 -45.56 9.63
N PRO A 254 30.98 -46.49 8.83
CA PRO A 254 32.40 -46.79 8.85
C PRO A 254 33.27 -45.54 8.64
N ASP A 255 34.41 -45.46 9.32
CA ASP A 255 35.26 -44.26 9.31
C ASP A 255 35.74 -43.87 7.90
N ASP A 256 36.08 -44.85 7.07
CA ASP A 256 36.52 -44.66 5.67
C ASP A 256 35.44 -43.99 4.80
N GLN A 257 34.17 -44.19 5.13
CA GLN A 257 33.05 -43.59 4.42
C GLN A 257 32.85 -42.10 4.74
N THR A 258 33.28 -41.65 5.93
CA THR A 258 33.14 -40.24 6.36
C THR A 258 34.45 -39.47 6.34
N GLU A 259 35.59 -40.15 6.16
CA GLU A 259 36.95 -39.57 6.23
C GLU A 259 37.12 -38.33 5.34
N ARG A 260 36.68 -38.39 4.08
CA ARG A 260 36.85 -37.28 3.13
C ARG A 260 36.06 -36.04 3.53
N LEU A 261 34.82 -36.23 3.98
CA LEU A 261 33.96 -35.12 4.44
C LEU A 261 34.48 -34.55 5.76
N ARG A 262 34.84 -35.42 6.71
CA ARG A 262 35.42 -35.04 8.00
C ARG A 262 36.73 -34.26 7.82
N GLY A 263 37.61 -34.74 6.94
CA GLY A 263 38.88 -34.09 6.61
C GLY A 263 38.68 -32.73 5.94
N TRP A 264 37.71 -32.60 5.04
CA TRP A 264 37.36 -31.32 4.41
C TRP A 264 36.80 -30.31 5.42
N LEU A 265 35.88 -30.74 6.30
CA LEU A 265 35.34 -29.89 7.37
C LEU A 265 36.43 -29.48 8.38
N ALA A 266 37.32 -30.40 8.73
CA ALA A 266 38.46 -30.11 9.62
C ALA A 266 39.45 -29.12 8.98
N ALA A 267 39.71 -29.24 7.68
CA ALA A 267 40.54 -28.29 6.94
C ALA A 267 39.90 -26.89 6.91
N LEU A 268 38.60 -26.80 6.65
CA LEU A 268 37.85 -25.54 6.72
C LEU A 268 37.87 -24.92 8.12
N ALA A 269 37.75 -25.72 9.17
CA ALA A 269 37.78 -25.23 10.54
C ALA A 269 39.18 -24.74 10.95
N GLY A 270 40.21 -25.51 10.60
CA GLY A 270 41.61 -25.25 10.95
C GLY A 270 42.27 -24.12 10.17
N ASP A 271 41.73 -23.76 9.00
CA ASP A 271 42.20 -22.64 8.19
C ASP A 271 41.25 -21.43 8.30
N ALA A 272 41.71 -20.40 9.00
CA ALA A 272 40.96 -19.15 9.18
C ALA A 272 40.66 -18.45 7.84
N GLN A 273 41.56 -18.57 6.85
CA GLN A 273 41.35 -17.98 5.54
C GLN A 273 40.30 -18.76 4.75
N ALA A 274 40.39 -20.09 4.73
CA ALA A 274 39.38 -20.92 4.06
C ALA A 274 37.97 -20.72 4.67
N ARG A 275 37.88 -20.61 6.00
CA ARG A 275 36.64 -20.26 6.69
C ARG A 275 36.10 -18.90 6.25
N ALA A 276 36.96 -17.88 6.26
CA ALA A 276 36.60 -16.53 5.85
C ALA A 276 36.16 -16.46 4.39
N ASP A 277 36.75 -17.28 3.51
CA ASP A 277 36.40 -17.33 2.10
C ASP A 277 35.00 -17.92 1.88
N VAL A 278 34.62 -19.00 2.60
CA VAL A 278 33.24 -19.54 2.56
C VAL A 278 32.23 -18.51 3.07
N VAL A 279 32.50 -17.91 4.23
CA VAL A 279 31.63 -16.87 4.81
C VAL A 279 31.49 -15.68 3.87
N ARG A 280 32.59 -15.21 3.28
CA ARG A 280 32.57 -14.08 2.34
C ARG A 280 31.81 -14.42 1.07
N GLN A 281 31.99 -15.62 0.53
CA GLN A 281 31.24 -16.09 -0.64
C GLN A 281 29.74 -16.03 -0.36
N THR A 282 29.29 -16.57 0.78
CA THR A 282 27.87 -16.59 1.12
C THR A 282 27.31 -15.21 1.47
N LEU A 283 28.04 -14.39 2.21
CA LEU A 283 27.66 -13.02 2.48
C LEU A 283 27.57 -12.18 1.21
N GLN A 284 28.55 -12.29 0.30
CA GLN A 284 28.54 -11.59 -0.96
C GLN A 284 27.37 -12.03 -1.84
N GLY A 285 27.12 -13.34 -1.92
CA GLY A 285 25.97 -13.88 -2.65
C GLY A 285 24.63 -13.38 -2.07
N ALA A 286 24.51 -13.36 -0.74
CA ALA A 286 23.35 -12.81 -0.07
C ALA A 286 23.15 -11.32 -0.41
N LEU A 287 24.20 -10.50 -0.29
CA LEU A 287 24.16 -9.07 -0.62
C LEU A 287 23.81 -8.80 -2.10
N VAL A 288 24.33 -9.60 -3.03
CA VAL A 288 23.95 -9.53 -4.46
C VAL A 288 22.47 -9.83 -4.64
N SER A 289 21.96 -10.86 -3.98
CA SER A 289 20.55 -11.26 -4.10
C SER A 289 19.58 -10.21 -3.55
N LEU A 290 19.99 -9.42 -2.55
CA LEU A 290 19.20 -8.31 -2.01
C LEU A 290 18.90 -7.26 -3.08
N GLU A 291 19.81 -7.02 -4.03
CA GLU A 291 19.65 -5.96 -5.04
C GLU A 291 18.44 -6.24 -5.95
N ALA A 292 18.36 -7.44 -6.53
CA ALA A 292 17.28 -7.80 -7.44
C ALA A 292 15.92 -7.79 -6.72
N ARG A 293 15.89 -8.30 -5.48
CA ARG A 293 14.69 -8.35 -4.65
C ARG A 293 14.24 -6.97 -4.20
N SER A 294 15.18 -6.10 -3.80
CA SER A 294 14.88 -4.71 -3.42
C SER A 294 14.33 -3.94 -4.61
N ARG A 295 14.89 -4.12 -5.82
CA ARG A 295 14.36 -3.51 -7.05
C ARG A 295 12.93 -3.95 -7.35
N SER A 296 12.63 -5.24 -7.18
CA SER A 296 11.25 -5.75 -7.34
C SER A 296 10.29 -5.16 -6.31
N LEU A 297 10.75 -4.94 -5.07
CA LEU A 297 9.93 -4.33 -4.03
C LEU A 297 9.69 -2.83 -4.32
N VAL A 298 10.73 -2.10 -4.74
CA VAL A 298 10.64 -0.69 -5.17
C VAL A 298 9.59 -0.54 -6.27
N ALA A 299 9.67 -1.35 -7.34
CA ALA A 299 8.67 -1.31 -8.43
C ALA A 299 7.24 -1.54 -7.92
N ALA A 300 7.06 -2.48 -6.98
CA ALA A 300 5.74 -2.70 -6.38
C ALA A 300 5.26 -1.51 -5.53
N THR A 301 6.15 -0.80 -4.83
CA THR A 301 5.77 0.42 -4.10
C THR A 301 5.44 1.59 -5.03
N GLU A 302 6.10 1.67 -6.19
CA GLU A 302 5.76 2.63 -7.25
C GLU A 302 4.35 2.35 -7.78
N ASP A 303 4.02 1.08 -8.05
CA ASP A 303 2.68 0.66 -8.47
C ASP A 303 1.60 1.09 -7.45
N GLN A 304 1.85 0.89 -6.16
CA GLN A 304 0.92 1.29 -5.08
C GLN A 304 0.69 2.81 -5.07
N THR A 305 1.78 3.57 -5.15
CA THR A 305 1.74 5.03 -5.13
C THR A 305 1.04 5.57 -6.38
N ALA A 306 1.32 5.00 -7.55
CA ALA A 306 0.67 5.36 -8.81
C ALA A 306 -0.83 5.06 -8.79
N ALA A 307 -1.22 3.88 -8.28
CA ALA A 307 -2.63 3.50 -8.13
C ALA A 307 -3.38 4.45 -7.18
N GLY A 308 -2.80 4.76 -6.01
CA GLY A 308 -3.36 5.71 -5.06
C GLY A 308 -3.56 7.11 -5.67
N ARG A 309 -2.55 7.64 -6.36
CA ARG A 309 -2.63 8.93 -7.06
C ARG A 309 -3.72 8.92 -8.13
N ALA A 310 -3.78 7.89 -8.98
CA ALA A 310 -4.79 7.80 -10.03
C ALA A 310 -6.23 7.82 -9.49
N LEU A 311 -6.47 7.20 -8.33
CA LEU A 311 -7.78 7.21 -7.68
C LEU A 311 -8.18 8.62 -7.20
N VAL A 312 -7.24 9.36 -6.60
CA VAL A 312 -7.44 10.75 -6.18
C VAL A 312 -7.63 11.68 -7.37
N ASP A 313 -6.80 11.54 -8.41
CA ASP A 313 -6.86 12.38 -9.61
C ASP A 313 -8.22 12.27 -10.31
N VAL A 314 -8.79 11.06 -10.38
CA VAL A 314 -10.15 10.86 -10.91
C VAL A 314 -11.20 11.53 -10.04
N ALA A 315 -11.10 11.44 -8.72
CA ALA A 315 -12.04 12.10 -7.82
C ALA A 315 -11.99 13.63 -7.97
N ARG A 316 -10.78 14.18 -8.04
CA ARG A 316 -10.54 15.61 -8.25
C ARG A 316 -11.11 16.08 -9.59
N ALA A 317 -10.79 15.39 -10.68
CA ALA A 317 -11.31 15.73 -12.00
C ALA A 317 -12.84 15.68 -12.06
N ALA A 318 -13.48 14.70 -11.41
CA ALA A 318 -14.93 14.59 -11.41
C ALA A 318 -15.64 15.75 -10.68
N TYR A 319 -15.10 16.21 -9.54
CA TYR A 319 -15.65 17.35 -8.81
C TYR A 319 -15.30 18.70 -9.42
N ASP A 320 -14.11 18.84 -10.01
CA ASP A 320 -13.74 20.02 -10.82
C ASP A 320 -14.70 20.14 -12.02
N ASP A 321 -15.01 19.03 -12.69
CA ASP A 321 -15.99 18.97 -13.78
C ASP A 321 -17.41 19.33 -13.32
N ALA A 322 -17.83 18.84 -12.15
CA ALA A 322 -19.13 19.18 -11.57
C ALA A 322 -19.22 20.67 -11.22
N ALA A 323 -18.19 21.25 -10.60
CA ALA A 323 -18.12 22.67 -10.28
C ALA A 323 -18.22 23.52 -11.56
N ARG A 324 -17.48 23.15 -12.62
CA ARG A 324 -17.56 23.81 -13.94
C ARG A 324 -18.95 23.72 -14.54
N ARG A 325 -19.60 22.55 -14.51
CA ARG A 325 -20.98 22.39 -15.04
C ARG A 325 -22.02 23.18 -14.25
N VAL A 326 -21.87 23.28 -12.93
CA VAL A 326 -22.72 24.18 -12.12
C VAL A 326 -22.47 25.64 -12.50
N HIS A 327 -21.20 26.05 -12.64
CA HIS A 327 -20.84 27.41 -13.05
C HIS A 327 -21.45 27.76 -14.42
N GLU A 328 -21.26 26.90 -15.42
CA GLU A 328 -21.86 27.05 -16.76
C GLU A 328 -23.39 27.09 -16.69
N GLY A 329 -24.03 26.20 -15.93
CA GLY A 329 -25.48 26.17 -15.74
C GLY A 329 -26.05 27.44 -15.11
N VAL A 330 -25.29 28.05 -14.19
CA VAL A 330 -25.61 29.34 -13.56
C VAL A 330 -25.38 30.52 -14.54
N VAL A 331 -24.35 30.46 -15.38
CA VAL A 331 -23.97 31.53 -16.32
C VAL A 331 -24.85 31.56 -17.57
N ASP A 332 -25.15 30.40 -18.16
CA ASP A 332 -25.82 30.24 -19.46
C ASP A 332 -27.35 30.29 -19.36
N GLY A 333 -27.89 30.39 -18.15
CA GLY A 333 -29.33 30.50 -17.91
C GLY A 333 -30.12 29.25 -18.31
N THR A 334 -29.45 28.10 -18.47
CA THR A 334 -30.10 26.80 -18.73
C THR A 334 -31.04 26.40 -17.58
N LEU A 335 -30.71 26.80 -16.35
CA LEU A 335 -31.59 26.76 -15.16
C LEU A 335 -32.96 27.42 -15.40
N LEU A 336 -33.00 28.49 -16.19
CA LEU A 336 -34.20 29.27 -16.45
C LEU A 336 -35.06 28.73 -17.60
N ARG A 337 -34.63 27.70 -18.35
CA ARG A 337 -35.37 27.22 -19.54
C ARG A 337 -36.43 26.15 -19.25
N GLY A 338 -36.41 25.53 -18.08
CA GLY A 338 -37.35 24.47 -17.68
C GLY A 338 -38.49 24.97 -16.78
N GLU A 339 -38.52 24.49 -15.54
CA GLU A 339 -39.61 24.72 -14.57
C GLU A 339 -39.76 26.18 -14.14
N VAL A 340 -38.67 26.93 -14.06
CA VAL A 340 -38.68 28.33 -13.58
C VAL A 340 -39.39 29.26 -14.58
N LEU A 341 -39.19 29.06 -15.89
CA LEU A 341 -39.89 29.84 -16.92
C LEU A 341 -41.39 29.54 -16.91
N ALA A 342 -41.76 28.26 -16.78
CA ALA A 342 -43.14 27.82 -16.76
C ALA A 342 -43.90 28.41 -15.55
N ARG A 343 -43.28 28.41 -14.37
CA ARG A 343 -43.85 28.99 -13.14
C ARG A 343 -43.89 30.52 -13.15
N TRP A 344 -42.89 31.19 -13.75
CA TRP A 344 -42.91 32.64 -13.93
C TRP A 344 -43.98 33.09 -14.93
N GLN A 345 -44.20 32.33 -16.02
CA GLN A 345 -45.30 32.58 -16.94
C GLN A 345 -46.67 32.39 -16.27
N GLU A 346 -46.81 31.47 -15.31
CA GLU A 346 -48.02 31.31 -14.50
C GLU A 346 -48.30 32.54 -13.61
N PHE A 347 -47.22 33.17 -13.10
CA PHE A 347 -47.28 34.40 -12.29
C PHE A 347 -47.60 35.67 -13.10
N VAL A 348 -47.06 35.79 -14.32
CA VAL A 348 -47.29 36.94 -15.21
C VAL A 348 -48.57 36.79 -16.05
N GLY A 349 -48.93 35.56 -16.41
CA GLY A 349 -50.05 35.20 -17.29
C GLY A 349 -51.44 35.43 -16.70
N THR A 350 -51.56 35.65 -15.39
CA THR A 350 -52.83 35.99 -14.73
C THR A 350 -53.13 37.49 -14.70
N GLY A 351 -52.23 38.36 -15.17
CA GLY A 351 -52.53 39.77 -15.44
C GLY A 351 -52.90 40.64 -14.22
N GLU A 352 -52.69 40.17 -12.99
CA GLU A 352 -53.05 40.92 -11.76
C GLU A 352 -51.95 41.87 -11.25
N PHE A 353 -50.67 41.59 -11.51
CA PHE A 353 -49.56 42.43 -11.04
C PHE A 353 -49.59 43.86 -11.64
N PHE A 354 -49.98 44.00 -12.91
CA PHE A 354 -50.06 45.31 -13.57
C PHE A 354 -51.28 46.14 -13.18
N ARG A 355 -52.38 45.53 -12.67
CA ARG A 355 -53.55 46.29 -12.17
C ARG A 355 -53.26 47.07 -10.89
N GLN A 356 -52.24 46.68 -10.13
CA GLN A 356 -51.88 47.39 -8.89
C GLN A 356 -51.01 48.64 -9.16
N VAL A 357 -50.38 48.73 -10.33
CA VAL A 357 -49.55 49.89 -10.71
C VAL A 357 -50.39 51.01 -11.33
N GLU A 358 -51.49 50.69 -12.02
CA GLU A 358 -52.28 51.70 -12.75
C GLU A 358 -53.29 52.50 -11.90
N SER A 359 -53.46 52.21 -10.60
CA SER A 359 -54.40 52.94 -9.72
C SER A 359 -53.78 53.84 -8.65
N THR A 360 -52.46 53.99 -8.61
CA THR A 360 -51.79 54.77 -7.55
C THR A 360 -51.28 56.13 -8.03
N VAL A 361 -52.20 57.02 -8.43
CA VAL A 361 -51.92 58.46 -8.61
C VAL A 361 -52.92 59.37 -7.87
N SER A 362 -53.83 58.86 -7.02
CA SER A 362 -54.80 59.78 -6.37
C SER A 362 -55.21 59.58 -4.92
N ARG A 363 -54.63 58.66 -4.12
CA ARG A 363 -54.96 58.62 -2.67
C ARG A 363 -53.76 58.27 -1.79
N VAL A 364 -53.02 59.31 -1.38
CA VAL A 364 -51.91 59.24 -0.41
C VAL A 364 -52.37 59.49 1.05
N ARG A 365 -53.68 59.62 1.32
CA ARG A 365 -54.14 60.00 2.67
C ARG A 365 -54.68 58.87 3.56
N ASP A 366 -55.18 57.76 3.01
CA ASP A 366 -55.88 56.74 3.84
C ASP A 366 -55.06 55.46 4.12
N ARG A 367 -53.77 55.43 3.77
CA ARG A 367 -52.95 54.20 3.82
C ARG A 367 -52.11 54.02 5.09
N PHE A 368 -52.42 54.76 6.16
CA PHE A 368 -51.76 54.60 7.47
C PHE A 368 -52.40 53.52 8.36
N THR A 369 -53.55 52.95 7.96
CA THR A 369 -54.30 51.98 8.79
C THR A 369 -54.14 50.52 8.37
N SER A 370 -53.45 50.21 7.25
CA SER A 370 -53.22 48.81 6.83
C SER A 370 -51.92 48.19 7.35
N PHE A 371 -51.12 48.91 8.14
CA PHE A 371 -49.85 48.41 8.70
C PHE A 371 -50.04 47.44 9.89
N LEU A 372 -51.29 47.16 10.29
CA LEU A 372 -51.64 46.33 11.44
C LEU A 372 -52.31 44.98 11.10
N LYS A 373 -52.45 44.62 9.82
CA LYS A 373 -52.88 43.27 9.41
C LYS A 373 -51.84 42.64 8.50
N GLY A 374 -51.09 41.71 9.07
CA GLY A 374 -50.16 40.86 8.35
C GLY A 374 -50.90 39.90 7.43
N GLU A 375 -50.68 40.05 6.13
CA GLU A 375 -50.89 39.02 5.12
C GLU A 375 -49.65 39.05 4.21
N PRO A 376 -48.76 38.04 4.27
CA PRO A 376 -47.72 37.87 3.28
C PRO A 376 -48.35 37.09 2.11
N ALA A 377 -48.32 37.65 0.90
CA ALA A 377 -48.82 36.93 -0.26
C ALA A 377 -47.91 37.11 -1.49
N ARG A 378 -47.40 35.96 -1.96
CA ARG A 378 -47.04 35.62 -3.35
C ARG A 378 -45.62 35.92 -3.86
N ALA A 379 -44.81 36.74 -3.20
CA ALA A 379 -43.38 36.85 -3.56
C ALA A 379 -42.56 35.61 -3.13
N ASP A 380 -43.04 34.87 -2.12
CA ASP A 380 -42.35 33.71 -1.54
C ASP A 380 -42.30 32.51 -2.50
N HIS A 381 -43.36 32.27 -3.28
CA HIS A 381 -43.46 31.11 -4.18
C HIS A 381 -42.48 31.11 -5.38
N LEU A 382 -42.04 32.28 -5.82
CA LEU A 382 -41.06 32.40 -6.91
C LEU A 382 -39.62 32.24 -6.42
N GLY A 383 -39.34 32.73 -5.21
CA GLY A 383 -38.08 32.48 -4.51
C GLY A 383 -37.88 30.99 -4.21
N GLU A 384 -38.95 30.29 -3.79
CA GLU A 384 -38.97 28.84 -3.57
C GLU A 384 -38.68 28.03 -4.86
N ALA A 385 -39.22 28.45 -6.01
CA ALA A 385 -38.99 27.76 -7.27
C ALA A 385 -37.55 27.91 -7.79
N LEU A 386 -36.96 29.11 -7.67
CA LEU A 386 -35.55 29.36 -7.99
C LEU A 386 -34.61 28.60 -7.05
N GLN A 387 -34.96 28.56 -5.76
CA GLN A 387 -34.26 27.77 -4.77
C GLN A 387 -34.25 26.29 -5.19
N SER A 388 -35.40 25.70 -5.48
CA SER A 388 -35.53 24.31 -5.91
C SER A 388 -34.70 24.00 -7.17
N GLY A 389 -34.62 24.94 -8.12
CA GLY A 389 -33.85 24.76 -9.36
C GLY A 389 -32.34 24.73 -9.14
N VAL A 390 -31.80 25.67 -8.35
CA VAL A 390 -30.37 25.70 -8.00
C VAL A 390 -30.01 24.50 -7.14
N GLU A 391 -30.83 24.17 -6.14
CA GLU A 391 -30.65 22.98 -5.31
C GLU A 391 -30.59 21.71 -6.16
N SER A 392 -31.53 21.54 -7.10
CA SER A 392 -31.58 20.36 -7.97
C SER A 392 -30.37 20.26 -8.90
N LEU A 393 -29.89 21.37 -9.46
CA LEU A 393 -28.69 21.38 -10.30
C LEU A 393 -27.46 20.94 -9.50
N VAL A 394 -27.24 21.53 -8.33
CA VAL A 394 -26.06 21.23 -7.50
C VAL A 394 -26.10 19.80 -6.97
N VAL A 395 -27.29 19.30 -6.58
CA VAL A 395 -27.48 17.89 -6.19
C VAL A 395 -27.19 16.96 -7.37
N ASN A 396 -27.76 17.25 -8.54
CA ASN A 396 -27.60 16.40 -9.72
C ASN A 396 -26.13 16.30 -10.15
N GLU A 397 -25.41 17.42 -10.22
CA GLU A 397 -23.99 17.41 -10.59
C GLU A 397 -23.12 16.68 -9.55
N ALA A 398 -23.46 16.75 -8.27
CA ALA A 398 -22.78 15.99 -7.22
C ALA A 398 -23.00 14.48 -7.37
N GLU A 399 -24.23 14.04 -7.64
CA GLU A 399 -24.56 12.62 -7.89
C GLU A 399 -23.90 12.09 -9.16
N LEU A 400 -23.86 12.90 -10.22
CA LEU A 400 -23.16 12.55 -11.46
C LEU A 400 -21.66 12.40 -11.23
N ALA A 401 -21.04 13.29 -10.44
CA ALA A 401 -19.64 13.19 -10.06
C ALA A 401 -19.37 11.91 -9.26
N ALA A 402 -20.10 11.68 -8.17
CA ALA A 402 -19.94 10.47 -7.36
C ALA A 402 -20.12 9.18 -8.18
N GLY A 403 -21.14 9.14 -9.03
CA GLY A 403 -21.37 8.01 -9.93
C GLY A 403 -20.26 7.83 -10.97
N ALA A 404 -19.67 8.92 -11.49
CA ALA A 404 -18.53 8.86 -12.40
C ALA A 404 -17.27 8.32 -11.72
N ILE A 405 -16.98 8.80 -10.51
CA ILE A 405 -15.88 8.31 -9.67
C ILE A 405 -16.06 6.82 -9.42
N ALA A 406 -17.24 6.39 -8.95
CA ALA A 406 -17.51 4.99 -8.66
C ALA A 406 -17.39 4.09 -9.91
N ARG A 407 -17.74 4.56 -11.11
CA ARG A 407 -17.53 3.80 -12.35
C ARG A 407 -16.05 3.70 -12.71
N ALA A 408 -15.33 4.81 -12.61
CA ALA A 408 -13.91 4.85 -12.93
C ALA A 408 -13.07 4.02 -11.93
N TRP A 409 -13.34 4.13 -10.63
CA TRP A 409 -12.67 3.36 -9.59
C TRP A 409 -12.82 1.85 -9.79
N ARG A 410 -13.97 1.35 -10.26
CA ARG A 410 -14.13 -0.08 -10.60
C ARG A 410 -13.19 -0.59 -11.70
N THR A 411 -12.66 0.32 -12.51
CA THR A 411 -11.70 -0.02 -13.59
C THR A 411 -10.25 0.24 -13.19
N LEU A 412 -10.02 1.01 -12.13
CA LEU A 412 -8.70 1.38 -11.67
C LEU A 412 -8.14 0.36 -10.67
N PRO A 413 -6.83 0.12 -10.67
CA PRO A 413 -6.21 -0.78 -9.71
C PRO A 413 -6.46 -0.31 -8.26
N GLY A 414 -6.97 -1.20 -7.41
CA GLY A 414 -7.30 -0.90 -6.01
C GLY A 414 -8.62 -0.17 -5.77
N GLY A 415 -9.31 0.30 -6.82
CA GLY A 415 -10.57 1.03 -6.65
C GLY A 415 -11.74 0.16 -6.20
N ASP A 416 -11.86 -1.07 -6.70
CA ASP A 416 -12.87 -2.04 -6.22
C ASP A 416 -12.71 -2.36 -4.72
N GLN A 417 -11.46 -2.52 -4.27
CA GLN A 417 -11.14 -2.75 -2.87
C GLN A 417 -11.60 -1.57 -1.99
N LEU A 418 -11.35 -0.34 -2.43
CA LEU A 418 -11.80 0.87 -1.71
C LEU A 418 -13.31 1.01 -1.70
N LEU A 419 -14.00 0.76 -2.81
CA LEU A 419 -15.47 0.83 -2.86
C LEU A 419 -16.12 -0.24 -1.99
N ALA A 420 -15.51 -1.42 -1.86
CA ALA A 420 -15.97 -2.46 -0.95
C ALA A 420 -15.77 -2.06 0.53
N ALA A 421 -14.66 -1.39 0.86
CA ALA A 421 -14.38 -0.88 2.20
C ALA A 421 -15.23 0.36 2.57
N HIS A 422 -15.58 1.18 1.58
CA HIS A 422 -16.34 2.41 1.72
C HIS A 422 -17.54 2.47 0.74
N PRO A 423 -18.60 1.67 0.98
CA PRO A 423 -19.77 1.64 0.10
C PRO A 423 -20.51 2.99 -0.01
N ASP A 424 -20.31 3.88 0.96
CA ASP A 424 -20.89 5.23 1.00
C ASP A 424 -20.31 6.17 -0.07
N LEU A 425 -19.13 5.86 -0.64
CA LEU A 425 -18.48 6.67 -1.69
C LEU A 425 -19.09 6.45 -3.08
N VAL A 426 -19.97 5.46 -3.24
CA VAL A 426 -20.66 5.20 -4.52
C VAL A 426 -21.63 6.34 -4.89
N ARG A 427 -22.05 7.12 -3.89
CA ARG A 427 -22.98 8.24 -4.01
C ARG A 427 -22.46 9.48 -3.30
N SER A 428 -23.12 10.59 -3.54
CA SER A 428 -22.85 11.82 -2.80
C SER A 428 -23.21 11.66 -1.31
N GLY A 429 -22.66 12.53 -0.45
CA GLY A 429 -22.76 12.36 1.01
C GLY A 429 -24.21 12.38 1.51
N ASP A 430 -24.52 11.58 2.54
CA ASP A 430 -25.89 11.45 3.05
C ASP A 430 -26.52 12.78 3.50
N ASP A 431 -25.70 13.75 3.89
CA ASP A 431 -26.13 15.08 4.34
C ASP A 431 -26.03 16.17 3.24
N ILE A 432 -25.58 15.83 2.03
CA ILE A 432 -25.28 16.79 0.97
C ILE A 432 -26.51 17.60 0.56
N THR A 433 -27.68 16.99 0.48
CA THR A 433 -28.94 17.69 0.16
C THR A 433 -29.24 18.74 1.23
N SER A 434 -29.04 18.42 2.50
CA SER A 434 -29.24 19.37 3.61
C SER A 434 -28.20 20.49 3.61
N ARG A 435 -26.96 20.19 3.21
CA ARG A 435 -25.88 21.19 3.06
C ARG A 435 -26.18 22.14 1.90
N ILE A 436 -26.65 21.62 0.76
CA ILE A 436 -27.07 22.40 -0.40
C ILE A 436 -28.25 23.31 -0.06
N GLN A 437 -29.27 22.80 0.64
CA GLN A 437 -30.40 23.61 1.10
C GLN A 437 -29.99 24.74 2.05
N ARG A 438 -29.00 24.52 2.92
CA ARG A 438 -28.43 25.60 3.75
C ARG A 438 -27.68 26.61 2.90
N LEU A 439 -26.80 26.13 2.02
CA LEU A 439 -25.99 26.94 1.11
C LEU A 439 -26.86 27.89 0.28
N VAL A 440 -27.93 27.38 -0.35
CA VAL A 440 -28.82 28.19 -1.19
C VAL A 440 -29.61 29.20 -0.35
N ARG A 441 -30.09 28.82 0.85
CA ARG A 441 -30.77 29.76 1.76
C ARG A 441 -29.85 30.88 2.24
N ASP A 442 -28.60 30.56 2.59
CA ASP A 442 -27.62 31.55 3.03
C ASP A 442 -27.27 32.52 1.88
N TRP A 443 -27.10 31.98 0.67
CA TRP A 443 -26.91 32.77 -0.54
C TRP A 443 -28.10 33.71 -0.83
N GLN A 444 -29.34 33.25 -0.69
CA GLN A 444 -30.52 34.12 -0.83
C GLN A 444 -30.56 35.23 0.24
N GLY A 445 -30.20 34.88 1.48
CA GLY A 445 -30.07 35.85 2.58
C GLY A 445 -29.08 36.96 2.23
N ASP A 446 -27.93 36.61 1.65
CA ASP A 446 -26.92 37.55 1.20
C ASP A 446 -27.40 38.44 0.06
N ILE A 447 -28.14 37.90 -0.92
CA ILE A 447 -28.75 38.69 -2.00
C ILE A 447 -29.71 39.73 -1.42
N LEU A 448 -30.58 39.31 -0.49
CA LEU A 448 -31.50 40.23 0.17
C LEU A 448 -30.74 41.31 0.94
N GLN A 449 -29.62 40.96 1.57
CA GLN A 449 -28.78 41.89 2.29
C GLN A 449 -28.08 42.89 1.34
N MET A 450 -27.56 42.43 0.21
CA MET A 450 -26.98 43.27 -0.83
C MET A 450 -27.99 44.32 -1.36
N VAL A 451 -29.23 43.91 -1.60
CA VAL A 451 -30.32 44.82 -2.01
C VAL A 451 -30.63 45.86 -0.94
N ARG A 452 -30.58 45.49 0.36
CA ARG A 452 -30.77 46.45 1.48
C ARG A 452 -29.64 47.45 1.56
N ASP A 453 -28.40 46.98 1.39
CA ASP A 453 -27.22 47.81 1.57
C ASP A 453 -27.06 48.83 0.42
N GLU A 454 -27.35 48.44 -0.82
CA GLU A 454 -27.41 49.34 -1.98
C GLU A 454 -28.52 50.42 -1.83
N GLY A 455 -29.58 50.10 -1.07
CA GLY A 455 -30.74 50.96 -0.85
C GLY A 455 -30.60 52.08 0.17
N ARG A 456 -29.42 52.22 0.80
CA ARG A 456 -29.16 53.21 1.87
C ARG A 456 -28.95 54.65 1.38
N ASP A 457 -28.91 54.87 0.06
CA ASP A 457 -28.83 56.21 -0.52
C ASP A 457 -30.21 56.91 -0.55
N ARG A 458 -30.26 58.22 -0.22
CA ARG A 458 -31.51 58.96 0.11
C ARG A 458 -32.56 59.00 -1.00
N ARG A 459 -32.17 58.76 -2.27
CA ARG A 459 -33.08 58.74 -3.44
C ARG A 459 -33.67 57.36 -3.73
N THR A 460 -32.95 56.29 -3.39
CA THR A 460 -33.32 54.89 -3.64
C THR A 460 -34.22 54.31 -2.56
N THR A 461 -34.10 54.81 -1.32
CA THR A 461 -34.88 54.34 -0.15
C THR A 461 -36.39 54.42 -0.37
N ALA A 462 -36.90 55.49 -1.00
CA ALA A 462 -38.33 55.66 -1.24
C ALA A 462 -38.90 54.66 -2.27
N ARG A 463 -38.10 54.28 -3.27
CA ARG A 463 -38.49 53.30 -4.30
C ARG A 463 -38.45 51.87 -3.76
N ILE A 464 -37.47 51.55 -2.92
CA ILE A 464 -37.36 50.24 -2.27
C ILE A 464 -38.49 50.01 -1.26
N MET A 465 -38.92 51.05 -0.55
CA MET A 465 -40.11 51.00 0.32
C MET A 465 -41.42 50.73 -0.47
N ALA A 466 -41.46 51.05 -1.77
CA ALA A 466 -42.63 50.81 -2.63
C ALA A 466 -42.67 49.37 -3.18
N TYR A 467 -41.52 48.78 -3.51
CA TYR A 467 -41.43 47.44 -4.11
C TYR A 467 -41.12 46.31 -3.11
N GLY A 468 -40.54 46.65 -1.95
CA GLY A 468 -40.13 45.68 -0.93
C GLY A 468 -38.80 44.99 -1.27
N VAL A 469 -37.95 44.79 -0.26
CA VAL A 469 -36.64 44.13 -0.40
C VAL A 469 -36.77 42.71 -0.94
N ASN A 470 -37.76 41.95 -0.46
CA ASN A 470 -37.97 40.56 -0.88
C ASN A 470 -38.31 40.45 -2.37
N GLY A 471 -39.15 41.36 -2.90
CA GLY A 471 -39.47 41.40 -4.32
C GLY A 471 -38.26 41.75 -5.19
N LEU A 472 -37.50 42.78 -4.81
CA LEU A 472 -36.28 43.18 -5.52
C LEU A 472 -35.19 42.10 -5.45
N GLY A 473 -35.08 41.37 -4.34
CA GLY A 473 -34.16 40.24 -4.17
C GLY A 473 -34.48 39.09 -5.11
N VAL A 474 -35.75 38.69 -5.23
CA VAL A 474 -36.17 37.63 -6.17
C VAL A 474 -35.92 38.04 -7.62
N VAL A 475 -36.18 39.31 -7.97
CA VAL A 475 -35.85 39.82 -9.32
C VAL A 475 -34.34 39.83 -9.56
N LEU A 476 -33.52 40.15 -8.54
CA LEU A 476 -32.07 40.11 -8.65
C LEU A 476 -31.56 38.67 -8.79
N MET A 477 -32.17 37.70 -8.12
CA MET A 477 -31.90 36.27 -8.33
C MET A 477 -32.19 35.87 -9.78
N LEU A 478 -33.34 36.26 -10.34
CA LEU A 478 -33.67 36.02 -11.76
C LEU A 478 -32.63 36.64 -12.70
N VAL A 479 -32.24 37.89 -12.46
CA VAL A 479 -31.23 38.59 -13.28
C VAL A 479 -29.85 37.93 -13.16
N THR A 480 -29.51 37.39 -11.99
CA THR A 480 -28.25 36.66 -11.75
C THR A 480 -28.07 35.48 -12.72
N PHE A 481 -29.16 34.82 -13.13
CA PHE A 481 -29.14 33.70 -14.07
C PHE A 481 -29.47 34.10 -15.53
N ALA A 482 -30.04 35.28 -15.77
CA ALA A 482 -30.50 35.71 -17.10
C ALA A 482 -29.48 36.57 -17.87
N SER A 483 -28.55 37.23 -17.19
CA SER A 483 -27.79 38.37 -17.75
C SER A 483 -26.65 38.03 -18.73
N THR A 484 -26.40 36.75 -19.05
CA THR A 484 -25.25 36.33 -19.89
C THR A 484 -25.61 35.55 -21.14
N ALA A 485 -26.86 35.09 -21.30
CA ALA A 485 -27.30 34.59 -22.59
C ALA A 485 -27.14 35.75 -23.59
N GLY A 486 -26.31 35.60 -24.62
CA GLY A 486 -25.94 36.68 -25.54
C GLY A 486 -27.14 37.31 -26.26
N ILE A 487 -27.84 38.24 -25.62
CA ILE A 487 -28.91 39.05 -26.21
C ILE A 487 -28.30 40.25 -26.95
N THR A 488 -27.11 40.10 -27.51
CA THR A 488 -26.54 41.07 -28.45
C THR A 488 -27.03 40.72 -29.86
N GLY A 489 -28.30 41.05 -30.12
CA GLY A 489 -28.85 41.25 -31.46
C GLY A 489 -29.10 40.01 -32.33
N ALA A 490 -30.36 39.55 -32.39
CA ALA A 490 -31.11 39.28 -33.65
C ALA A 490 -32.22 38.22 -33.52
N GLU A 491 -32.28 37.39 -32.48
CA GLU A 491 -33.36 36.38 -32.33
C GLU A 491 -34.16 36.59 -31.05
N VAL A 492 -34.98 37.66 -31.06
CA VAL A 492 -36.01 37.89 -30.04
C VAL A 492 -37.23 37.06 -30.43
N GLY A 493 -37.22 35.80 -30.05
CA GLY A 493 -38.32 34.88 -30.32
C GLY A 493 -38.51 33.91 -29.16
N ILE A 494 -39.40 34.28 -28.24
CA ILE A 494 -40.12 33.37 -27.33
C ILE A 494 -39.41 33.01 -26.00
N ALA A 495 -38.07 33.03 -25.87
CA ALA A 495 -37.41 32.66 -24.60
C ALA A 495 -36.92 33.85 -23.72
N GLY A 496 -36.67 35.04 -24.29
CA GLY A 496 -35.98 36.15 -23.60
C GLY A 496 -36.84 37.34 -23.14
N GLY A 497 -38.15 37.35 -23.38
CA GLY A 497 -38.98 38.55 -23.18
C GLY A 497 -39.26 38.93 -21.71
N THR A 498 -39.12 38.00 -20.78
CA THR A 498 -39.60 38.15 -19.39
C THR A 498 -38.53 38.59 -18.39
N ALA A 499 -37.28 38.15 -18.54
CA ALA A 499 -36.16 38.61 -17.73
C ALA A 499 -35.84 40.11 -17.97
N VAL A 500 -36.08 40.59 -19.20
CA VAL A 500 -35.91 41.99 -19.61
C VAL A 500 -36.80 42.93 -18.80
N VAL A 501 -38.01 42.50 -18.40
CA VAL A 501 -38.94 43.34 -17.59
C VAL A 501 -38.46 43.45 -16.14
N GLY A 502 -38.00 42.35 -15.55
CA GLY A 502 -37.42 42.35 -14.19
C GLY A 502 -36.12 43.16 -14.11
N GLN A 503 -35.26 43.02 -15.13
CA GLN A 503 -34.04 43.81 -15.25
C GLN A 503 -34.34 45.32 -15.36
N LYS A 504 -35.31 45.72 -16.20
CA LYS A 504 -35.73 47.13 -16.31
C LYS A 504 -36.29 47.70 -15.00
N LEU A 505 -36.97 46.87 -14.20
CA LEU A 505 -37.45 47.26 -12.88
C LEU A 505 -36.30 47.53 -11.90
N LEU A 506 -35.31 46.64 -11.85
CA LEU A 506 -34.12 46.85 -11.03
C LEU A 506 -33.27 48.03 -11.51
N GLU A 507 -33.11 48.21 -12.83
CA GLU A 507 -32.41 49.35 -13.44
C GLU A 507 -33.08 50.68 -13.07
N ALA A 508 -34.41 50.73 -13.01
CA ALA A 508 -35.14 51.93 -12.61
C ALA A 508 -34.97 52.28 -11.11
N VAL A 509 -34.66 51.28 -10.27
CA VAL A 509 -34.42 51.47 -8.84
C VAL A 509 -32.96 51.78 -8.56
N PHE A 510 -32.02 50.95 -9.03
CA PHE A 510 -30.60 50.98 -8.66
C PHE A 510 -29.67 51.53 -9.76
N GLY A 511 -30.10 51.54 -11.01
CA GLY A 511 -29.26 51.86 -12.17
C GLY A 511 -28.60 50.61 -12.78
N ASP A 512 -28.36 50.64 -14.10
CA ASP A 512 -27.86 49.50 -14.89
C ASP A 512 -26.51 48.96 -14.42
N GLN A 513 -25.56 49.84 -14.10
CA GLN A 513 -24.25 49.41 -13.60
C GLN A 513 -24.34 48.70 -12.25
N ALA A 514 -25.15 49.22 -11.32
CA ALA A 514 -25.34 48.63 -9.99
C ALA A 514 -26.00 47.24 -10.08
N VAL A 515 -27.01 47.08 -10.93
CA VAL A 515 -27.68 45.79 -11.15
C VAL A 515 -26.72 44.74 -11.70
N ARG A 516 -25.89 45.10 -12.69
CA ARG A 516 -24.87 44.20 -13.23
C ARG A 516 -23.83 43.79 -12.18
N GLU A 517 -23.39 44.74 -11.36
CA GLU A 517 -22.41 44.46 -10.31
C GLU A 517 -22.99 43.56 -9.21
N LEU A 518 -24.23 43.82 -8.78
CA LEU A 518 -24.94 42.99 -7.80
C LEU A 518 -25.17 41.57 -8.32
N ALA A 519 -25.61 41.42 -9.58
CA ALA A 519 -25.81 40.12 -10.21
C ALA A 519 -24.49 39.34 -10.33
N ARG A 520 -23.39 40.01 -10.70
CA ARG A 520 -22.05 39.42 -10.74
C ARG A 520 -21.59 38.95 -9.35
N LYS A 521 -21.71 39.80 -8.32
CA LYS A 521 -21.35 39.45 -6.94
C LYS A 521 -22.16 38.27 -6.41
N ALA A 522 -23.48 38.26 -6.65
CA ALA A 522 -24.36 37.17 -6.28
C ALA A 522 -23.93 35.85 -6.94
N ARG A 523 -23.53 35.89 -8.23
CA ARG A 523 -23.03 34.72 -8.94
C ARG A 523 -21.71 34.19 -8.38
N GLU A 524 -20.74 35.08 -8.20
CA GLU A 524 -19.42 34.73 -7.64
C GLU A 524 -19.57 34.08 -6.26
N GLN A 525 -20.44 34.63 -5.42
CA GLN A 525 -20.74 34.08 -4.10
C GLN A 525 -21.39 32.70 -4.12
N LEU A 526 -22.21 32.38 -5.14
CA LEU A 526 -22.78 31.04 -5.29
C LEU A 526 -21.70 30.05 -5.70
N VAL A 527 -20.85 30.42 -6.67
CA VAL A 527 -19.76 29.58 -7.19
C VAL A 527 -18.78 29.21 -6.08
N VAL A 528 -18.31 30.19 -5.32
CA VAL A 528 -17.39 29.96 -4.19
C VAL A 528 -17.96 28.94 -3.19
N ARG A 529 -19.25 29.06 -2.87
CA ARG A 529 -19.89 28.13 -1.94
C ARG A 529 -20.05 26.71 -2.51
N VAL A 530 -20.31 26.59 -3.80
CA VAL A 530 -20.37 25.29 -4.49
C VAL A 530 -18.98 24.64 -4.51
N ASP A 531 -17.93 25.42 -4.77
CA ASP A 531 -16.55 24.94 -4.74
C ASP A 531 -16.18 24.42 -3.33
N GLU A 532 -16.55 25.15 -2.27
CA GLU A 532 -16.36 24.72 -0.88
C GLU A 532 -17.14 23.43 -0.54
N LEU A 533 -18.38 23.31 -1.04
CA LEU A 533 -19.20 22.11 -0.87
C LEU A 533 -18.54 20.90 -1.54
N TYR A 534 -18.12 21.04 -2.80
CA TYR A 534 -17.50 19.95 -3.56
C TYR A 534 -16.09 19.62 -3.09
N ALA A 535 -15.32 20.59 -2.59
CA ALA A 535 -14.04 20.33 -1.92
C ALA A 535 -14.23 19.43 -0.69
N ALA A 536 -15.29 19.64 0.09
CA ALA A 536 -15.61 18.77 1.22
C ALA A 536 -16.05 17.36 0.79
N GLU A 537 -16.75 17.24 -0.34
CA GLU A 537 -17.06 15.92 -0.90
C GLU A 537 -15.80 15.21 -1.42
N LEU A 538 -14.92 15.92 -2.15
CA LEU A 538 -13.62 15.42 -2.60
C LEU A 538 -12.78 14.90 -1.42
N ALA A 539 -12.77 15.62 -0.29
CA ALA A 539 -12.04 15.22 0.92
C ALA A 539 -12.47 13.85 1.47
N ARG A 540 -13.70 13.39 1.21
CA ARG A 540 -14.15 12.03 1.58
C ARG A 540 -13.36 10.96 0.80
N TYR A 541 -13.17 11.19 -0.50
CA TYR A 541 -12.42 10.29 -1.38
C TYR A 541 -10.92 10.32 -1.05
N GLU A 542 -10.35 11.52 -0.85
CA GLU A 542 -8.94 11.68 -0.44
C GLU A 542 -8.67 11.02 0.92
N GLY A 543 -9.60 11.19 1.87
CA GLY A 543 -9.56 10.53 3.17
C GLY A 543 -9.55 9.01 3.04
N ALA A 544 -10.43 8.44 2.22
CA ALA A 544 -10.49 6.99 2.00
C ALA A 544 -9.19 6.43 1.41
N VAL A 545 -8.63 7.07 0.38
CA VAL A 545 -7.33 6.66 -0.19
C VAL A 545 -6.21 6.77 0.85
N THR A 546 -6.22 7.82 1.68
CA THR A 546 -5.22 8.02 2.75
C THR A 546 -5.24 6.92 3.81
N THR A 547 -6.41 6.32 4.10
CA THR A 547 -6.51 5.23 5.09
C THR A 547 -5.72 3.98 4.71
N LEU A 548 -5.39 3.81 3.42
CA LEU A 548 -4.56 2.71 2.94
C LEU A 548 -3.12 2.80 3.49
N LYS A 549 -2.68 3.97 3.97
CA LYS A 549 -1.32 4.20 4.50
C LYS A 549 -0.21 3.87 3.50
N VAL A 550 -0.45 4.12 2.21
CA VAL A 550 0.61 4.11 1.20
C VAL A 550 1.47 5.35 1.45
N ASP A 551 2.59 5.18 2.15
CA ASP A 551 3.57 6.25 2.34
C ASP A 551 4.15 6.62 0.96
N THR A 552 4.11 7.90 0.61
CA THR A 552 4.62 8.41 -0.67
C THR A 552 6.14 8.37 -0.74
N ASP A 553 6.81 8.33 0.40
CA ASP A 553 8.26 8.43 0.51
C ASP A 553 8.91 7.04 0.58
N GLN A 554 8.13 5.97 0.79
CA GLN A 554 8.65 4.61 0.94
C GLN A 554 9.49 4.16 -0.28
N THR A 555 9.10 4.58 -1.49
CA THR A 555 9.83 4.27 -2.73
C THR A 555 11.22 4.91 -2.72
N GLU A 556 11.30 6.19 -2.34
CA GLU A 556 12.56 6.92 -2.27
C GLU A 556 13.46 6.35 -1.16
N GLN A 557 12.89 6.09 0.02
CA GLN A 557 13.60 5.51 1.17
C GLN A 557 14.18 4.12 0.83
N LEU A 558 13.38 3.22 0.24
CA LEU A 558 13.85 1.91 -0.20
C LEU A 558 14.95 2.01 -1.26
N THR A 559 14.78 2.90 -2.24
CA THR A 559 15.74 3.10 -3.33
C THR A 559 17.07 3.62 -2.79
N ALA A 560 17.02 4.63 -1.92
CA ALA A 560 18.19 5.21 -1.28
C ALA A 560 18.91 4.19 -0.40
N ALA A 561 18.18 3.42 0.41
CA ALA A 561 18.76 2.39 1.27
C ALA A 561 19.42 1.26 0.46
N ALA A 562 18.77 0.79 -0.61
CA ALA A 562 19.33 -0.21 -1.51
C ALA A 562 20.59 0.30 -2.24
N ALA A 563 20.59 1.56 -2.68
CA ALA A 563 21.75 2.20 -3.30
C ALA A 563 22.91 2.37 -2.30
N ALA A 564 22.61 2.69 -1.04
CA ALA A 564 23.62 2.82 0.01
C ALA A 564 24.32 1.48 0.30
N VAL A 565 23.58 0.37 0.35
CA VAL A 565 24.17 -0.98 0.49
C VAL A 565 25.06 -1.31 -0.71
N ARG A 566 24.63 -0.99 -1.94
CA ARG A 566 25.45 -1.21 -3.14
C ARG A 566 26.75 -0.40 -3.11
N ALA A 567 26.71 0.83 -2.59
CA ALA A 567 27.88 1.70 -2.51
C ALA A 567 28.82 1.37 -1.34
N ALA A 568 28.34 0.67 -0.32
CA ALA A 568 29.13 0.23 0.84
C ALA A 568 29.79 -1.14 0.64
N ARG A 569 29.31 -1.93 -0.33
CA ARG A 569 29.95 -3.16 -0.82
C ARG A 569 31.14 -2.84 -1.72
#